data_AF-A0A924Y0G3-F1
#
_entry.id   AF-A0A924Y0G3-F1
#
_cell.length_a   1.000
_cell.length_b   1.000
_cell.length_c   1.000
_cell.angle_alpha   90.00
_cell.angle_beta   90.00
_cell.angle_gamma   90.00
#
_symmetry.space_group_name_H-M   'P 1'
#
loop_
_entity.id
_entity.type
_entity.pdbx_description
1 polymer ?
#
loop_
_entity_poly.entity_id
_entity_poly.type
_entity_poly.pdbx_seq_one_letter_code
_entity_poly.pdbx_strand_id
1 'polypeptide(L)'
;DPLRPLSDTADKLKGVARETRWAFATGAAPDVQESLAWDLQQSVSLADAGKPQPVHRLSNRGGLLFHVPAGQTKTFTIALGFYRGGVVTSGVSASYLYTRLFPDVESVLEYALGQAAVWKRIAAERDAELDAAPLNEPRRFLLAHATHSYHGSTMLLHDERGDLLLSPKESRHRPLWVVNEGEYRMMNTFDLVVDHAFWELRYHPWTLRNTLDLFTARYRYYDETQDATDPSRPRYLGGISFTHDMGVANQFSPPGFSSYERPNLDGCFSYMTSEQLLNWCLSAALYVITVGDQYWLGLRRDILIACLHSLLHRDGPDGIRNGIIALDSSRCENGQEITTYDSLDASLGQARANGYVAVKTWAAYLALGRCFHLLGMEEAAALSEEQAALTAQAISGHFDPRGQFLPAVFEEGNAGTLSRIVPAIEGLAFPYLLGDRDSVSEDGPFGELISLLRAHLVTVLKKGVCIDETSGGVKISSTSPNTWMSKIFLSQWVAETVFGIRFDSSVDAAHAKWQTQGDSRDFAFTDQVQSDNGKDLGSRYYPRGVTSILWFNESIGHPNTLK
;
A
#
# COMPACT_ATOMS: atom_id res chain seq x y z
N ASP A 1 27.34 19.85 1.02
CA ASP A 1 28.01 18.82 1.86
C ASP A 1 29.27 18.32 1.17
N PRO A 2 30.35 18.05 1.92
CA PRO A 2 31.63 17.67 1.36
C PRO A 2 31.62 16.23 0.82
N LEU A 3 32.35 16.03 -0.28
CA LEU A 3 32.70 14.70 -0.80
C LEU A 3 34.05 14.26 -0.21
N ARG A 4 34.23 12.96 -0.06
CA ARG A 4 35.50 12.35 0.35
C ARG A 4 35.76 11.05 -0.41
N PRO A 5 37.03 10.73 -0.74
CA PRO A 5 37.36 9.40 -1.21
C PRO A 5 37.12 8.38 -0.07
N LEU A 6 36.75 7.15 -0.41
CA LEU A 6 36.59 6.09 0.58
C LEU A 6 37.92 5.53 1.04
N SER A 7 38.97 5.62 0.22
CA SER A 7 40.31 5.20 0.63
C SER A 7 40.92 6.02 1.76
N ASP A 8 40.34 7.18 2.13
CA ASP A 8 40.73 7.91 3.34
C ASP A 8 40.34 7.15 4.63
N THR A 9 39.37 6.23 4.57
CA THR A 9 38.81 5.52 5.75
C THR A 9 38.67 4.01 5.59
N ALA A 10 38.77 3.47 4.36
CA ALA A 10 38.67 2.04 4.08
C ALA A 10 39.61 1.62 2.94
N ASP A 11 40.75 1.01 3.29
CA ASP A 11 41.81 0.61 2.34
C ASP A 11 41.35 -0.41 1.28
N LYS A 12 40.33 -1.20 1.60
CA LYS A 12 39.78 -2.24 0.70
C LYS A 12 38.81 -1.68 -0.34
N LEU A 13 38.44 -0.41 -0.24
CA LEU A 13 37.45 0.21 -1.10
C LEU A 13 38.08 1.30 -1.96
N LYS A 14 37.56 1.43 -3.17
CA LYS A 14 37.73 2.62 -4.01
C LYS A 14 36.36 3.18 -4.32
N GLY A 15 36.13 4.44 -3.99
CA GLY A 15 34.85 5.09 -4.22
C GLY A 15 34.77 6.48 -3.64
N VAL A 16 33.57 7.05 -3.68
CA VAL A 16 33.31 8.38 -3.13
C VAL A 16 32.13 8.30 -2.18
N ALA A 17 32.28 8.94 -1.03
CA ALA A 17 31.20 9.18 -0.09
C ALA A 17 30.84 10.67 -0.03
N ARG A 18 29.55 10.95 0.14
CA ARG A 18 29.03 12.23 0.59
C ARG A 18 28.70 12.10 2.07
N GLU A 19 29.44 12.84 2.89
CA GLU A 19 29.39 12.74 4.36
C GLU A 19 29.64 11.29 4.84
N THR A 20 28.79 10.80 5.74
CA THR A 20 28.74 9.42 6.25
C THR A 20 27.49 8.69 5.76
N ARG A 21 26.80 9.24 4.73
CA ARG A 21 25.41 8.86 4.43
C ARG A 21 25.20 8.18 3.10
N TRP A 22 25.87 8.65 2.06
CA TRP A 22 25.72 8.13 0.71
C TRP A 22 27.10 7.83 0.16
N ALA A 23 27.27 6.67 -0.45
CA ALA A 23 28.52 6.33 -1.07
C ALA A 23 28.32 5.36 -2.22
N PHE A 24 29.29 5.30 -3.12
CA PHE A 24 29.40 4.22 -4.08
C PHE A 24 30.84 3.74 -4.11
N ALA A 25 31.04 2.44 -4.25
CA ALA A 25 32.37 1.84 -4.22
C ALA A 25 32.48 0.57 -5.06
N THR A 26 33.71 0.27 -5.45
CA THR A 26 34.15 -1.06 -5.90
C THR A 26 35.27 -1.54 -4.97
N GLY A 27 35.58 -2.85 -5.04
CA GLY A 27 36.77 -3.37 -4.38
C GLY A 27 38.03 -2.70 -4.91
N ALA A 28 39.00 -2.48 -4.03
CA ALA A 28 40.27 -1.87 -4.39
C ALA A 28 41.01 -2.73 -5.43
N ALA A 29 41.37 -2.11 -6.55
CA ALA A 29 42.11 -2.75 -7.62
C ALA A 29 43.05 -1.72 -8.29
N PRO A 30 44.22 -2.15 -8.83
CA PRO A 30 45.20 -1.24 -9.43
C PRO A 30 44.69 -0.47 -10.66
N ASP A 31 43.67 -0.99 -11.31
CA ASP A 31 43.02 -0.44 -12.50
C ASP A 31 41.82 0.45 -12.17
N VAL A 32 41.62 0.79 -10.90
CA VAL A 32 40.56 1.68 -10.43
C VAL A 32 41.17 2.84 -9.66
N GLN A 33 40.73 4.06 -9.97
CA GLN A 33 41.13 5.28 -9.28
C GLN A 33 39.91 6.08 -8.83
N GLU A 34 40.02 6.74 -7.68
CA GLU A 34 39.03 7.69 -7.19
C GLU A 34 39.31 9.06 -7.79
N SER A 35 38.25 9.78 -8.18
CA SER A 35 38.34 11.17 -8.62
C SER A 35 37.41 12.05 -7.81
N LEU A 36 37.94 13.21 -7.38
CA LEU A 36 37.18 14.34 -6.86
C LEU A 36 37.60 15.58 -7.66
N ALA A 37 36.72 16.09 -8.50
CA ALA A 37 36.97 17.25 -9.36
C ALA A 37 35.69 18.07 -9.62
N TRP A 38 35.82 19.34 -10.02
CA TRP A 38 34.66 20.10 -10.51
C TRP A 38 34.23 19.67 -11.91
N ASP A 39 35.18 19.12 -12.67
CA ASP A 39 34.96 18.50 -13.97
C ASP A 39 35.66 17.12 -14.03
N LEU A 40 34.86 16.06 -14.15
CA LEU A 40 35.37 14.70 -14.26
C LEU A 40 36.02 14.42 -15.62
N GLN A 41 35.72 15.20 -16.67
CA GLN A 41 36.37 15.05 -17.98
C GLN A 41 37.84 15.46 -17.91
N GLN A 42 38.14 16.53 -17.16
CA GLN A 42 39.51 16.91 -16.87
C GLN A 42 40.28 15.80 -16.16
N SER A 43 39.64 15.10 -15.21
CA SER A 43 40.26 13.93 -14.58
C SER A 43 40.61 12.88 -15.64
N VAL A 44 39.68 12.48 -16.50
CA VAL A 44 39.98 11.51 -17.57
C VAL A 44 41.18 11.94 -18.42
N SER A 45 41.23 13.21 -18.85
CA SER A 45 42.34 13.74 -19.65
C SER A 45 43.70 13.70 -18.94
N LEU A 46 43.73 13.90 -17.62
CA LEU A 46 44.96 13.77 -16.83
C LEU A 46 45.42 12.32 -16.72
N ALA A 47 44.49 11.37 -16.55
CA ALA A 47 44.80 9.94 -16.56
C ALA A 47 45.41 9.50 -17.89
N ASP A 48 44.81 9.89 -19.01
CA ASP A 48 45.30 9.55 -20.35
C ASP A 48 46.69 10.12 -20.63
N ALA A 49 46.98 11.30 -20.09
CA ALA A 49 48.29 11.93 -20.18
C ALA A 49 49.33 11.35 -19.21
N GLY A 50 48.99 10.31 -18.42
CA GLY A 50 49.86 9.72 -17.40
C GLY A 50 50.21 10.69 -16.26
N LYS A 51 49.37 11.73 -16.05
CA LYS A 51 49.61 12.76 -15.05
C LYS A 51 48.98 12.39 -13.70
N PRO A 52 49.57 12.82 -12.56
CA PRO A 52 48.96 12.64 -11.27
C PRO A 52 47.57 13.27 -11.22
N GLN A 53 46.60 12.51 -10.72
CA GLN A 53 45.22 12.95 -10.53
C GLN A 53 45.08 13.52 -9.11
N PRO A 54 44.86 14.82 -8.93
CA PRO A 54 44.61 15.34 -7.60
C PRO A 54 43.19 14.97 -7.16
N VAL A 55 43.07 14.28 -6.02
CA VAL A 55 41.82 14.21 -5.27
C VAL A 55 41.56 15.58 -4.67
N HIS A 56 40.70 16.37 -5.31
CA HIS A 56 40.41 17.73 -4.88
C HIS A 56 39.24 17.76 -3.89
N ARG A 57 39.52 17.69 -2.58
CA ARG A 57 38.51 17.58 -1.51
C ARG A 57 37.50 18.76 -1.42
N LEU A 58 37.75 19.87 -2.12
CA LEU A 58 36.80 20.98 -2.26
C LEU A 58 35.85 20.83 -3.47
N SER A 59 35.97 19.76 -4.24
CA SER A 59 35.12 19.54 -5.41
C SER A 59 33.70 19.15 -5.01
N ASN A 60 32.79 19.28 -5.98
CA ASN A 60 31.39 18.90 -5.84
C ASN A 60 30.99 17.71 -6.72
N ARG A 61 31.94 17.11 -7.46
CA ARG A 61 31.72 15.86 -8.20
C ARG A 61 32.74 14.82 -7.79
N GLY A 62 32.26 13.59 -7.68
CA GLY A 62 33.07 12.42 -7.40
C GLY A 62 32.79 11.31 -8.40
N GLY A 63 33.82 10.55 -8.74
CA GLY A 63 33.76 9.49 -9.74
C GLY A 63 34.76 8.38 -9.49
N LEU A 64 34.55 7.27 -10.20
CA LEU A 64 35.51 6.20 -10.35
C LEU A 64 36.06 6.22 -11.78
N LEU A 65 37.37 6.16 -11.91
CA LEU A 65 38.06 6.02 -13.18
C LEU A 65 38.51 4.56 -13.32
N PHE A 66 38.15 3.95 -14.44
CA PHE A 66 38.46 2.54 -14.73
C PHE A 66 39.45 2.46 -15.90
N HIS A 67 40.53 1.71 -15.74
CA HIS A 67 41.49 1.46 -16.80
C HIS A 67 41.28 0.08 -17.43
N VAL A 68 40.88 0.05 -18.69
CA VAL A 68 40.68 -1.17 -19.48
C VAL A 68 41.72 -1.20 -20.61
N PRO A 69 42.71 -2.11 -20.58
CA PRO A 69 43.72 -2.19 -21.63
C PRO A 69 43.11 -2.49 -23.00
N ALA A 70 43.79 -2.06 -24.06
CA ALA A 70 43.37 -2.32 -25.43
C ALA A 70 43.16 -3.81 -25.68
N GLY A 71 42.03 -4.15 -26.31
CA GLY A 71 41.64 -5.53 -26.63
C GLY A 71 41.14 -6.36 -25.44
N GLN A 72 40.96 -5.78 -24.24
CA GLN A 72 40.43 -6.48 -23.07
C GLN A 72 38.98 -6.10 -22.77
N THR A 73 38.23 -7.05 -22.22
CA THR A 73 36.93 -6.83 -21.58
C THR A 73 37.11 -6.99 -20.07
N LYS A 74 36.65 -6.02 -19.29
CA LYS A 74 36.66 -6.07 -17.82
C LYS A 74 35.27 -5.79 -17.27
N THR A 75 34.97 -6.40 -16.13
CA THR A 75 33.73 -6.19 -15.38
C THR A 75 34.06 -5.67 -14.00
N PHE A 76 33.53 -4.49 -13.66
CA PHE A 76 33.67 -3.89 -12.35
C PHE A 76 32.32 -3.96 -11.62
N THR A 77 32.34 -4.45 -10.38
CA THR A 77 31.13 -4.49 -9.55
C THR A 77 31.12 -3.27 -8.64
N ILE A 78 30.08 -2.46 -8.75
CA ILE A 78 29.89 -1.26 -7.92
C ILE A 78 28.73 -1.53 -6.96
N ALA A 79 28.93 -1.20 -5.69
CA ALA A 79 27.89 -1.14 -4.68
C ALA A 79 27.49 0.33 -4.46
N LEU A 80 26.19 0.58 -4.31
CA LEU A 80 25.63 1.85 -3.84
C LEU A 80 25.23 1.67 -2.38
N GLY A 81 25.79 2.48 -1.48
CA GLY A 81 25.62 2.38 -0.03
C GLY A 81 24.88 3.57 0.54
N PHE A 82 23.96 3.29 1.46
CA PHE A 82 23.22 4.27 2.23
C PHE A 82 23.38 3.95 3.71
N TYR A 83 23.62 4.97 4.54
CA TYR A 83 23.77 4.80 5.99
C TYR A 83 23.26 6.02 6.76
N ARG A 84 22.45 5.79 7.79
CA ARG A 84 21.96 6.85 8.67
C ARG A 84 21.93 6.32 10.10
N GLY A 85 23.05 6.52 10.79
CA GLY A 85 23.22 6.16 12.20
C GLY A 85 22.45 7.08 13.17
N GLY A 86 22.30 6.59 14.40
CA GLY A 86 21.64 7.31 15.49
C GLY A 86 20.11 7.26 15.42
N VAL A 87 19.47 8.06 16.27
CA VAL A 87 18.01 8.23 16.27
C VAL A 87 17.62 9.07 15.05
N VAL A 88 16.77 8.51 14.19
CA VAL A 88 16.38 9.12 12.91
C VAL A 88 14.94 9.64 12.89
N THR A 89 14.17 9.36 13.93
CA THR A 89 12.76 9.73 14.07
C THR A 89 12.50 10.64 15.28
N SER A 90 11.42 11.43 15.21
CA SER A 90 10.84 12.16 16.33
C SER A 90 9.50 11.55 16.76
N GLY A 91 8.99 11.94 17.93
CA GLY A 91 7.79 11.37 18.54
C GLY A 91 8.05 10.01 19.21
N VAL A 92 8.60 9.06 18.46
CA VAL A 92 9.19 7.80 18.95
C VAL A 92 10.68 7.85 18.66
N SER A 93 11.51 7.42 19.61
CA SER A 93 12.97 7.40 19.43
C SER A 93 13.36 6.11 18.71
N ALA A 94 13.48 6.14 17.38
CA ALA A 94 13.87 4.97 16.60
C ALA A 94 15.07 5.22 15.68
N SER A 95 15.91 4.21 15.51
CA SER A 95 17.05 4.16 14.58
C SER A 95 16.76 3.17 13.45
N TYR A 96 17.49 3.22 12.33
CA TYR A 96 17.38 2.15 11.32
C TYR A 96 17.93 0.83 11.88
N LEU A 97 17.19 -0.27 11.72
CA LEU A 97 17.57 -1.56 12.28
C LEU A 97 18.92 -2.07 11.75
N TYR A 98 19.27 -1.76 10.49
CA TYR A 98 20.55 -2.16 9.90
C TYR A 98 21.76 -1.58 10.65
N THR A 99 21.61 -0.51 11.42
CA THR A 99 22.71 0.09 12.22
C THR A 99 23.19 -0.82 13.36
N ARG A 100 22.44 -1.88 13.66
CA ARG A 100 22.87 -2.96 14.56
C ARG A 100 23.84 -3.95 13.90
N LEU A 101 23.84 -3.99 12.57
CA LEU A 101 24.69 -4.87 11.76
C LEU A 101 25.89 -4.12 11.18
N PHE A 102 25.71 -2.84 10.85
CA PHE A 102 26.72 -2.01 10.21
C PHE A 102 26.98 -0.75 11.04
N PRO A 103 28.24 -0.46 11.43
CA PRO A 103 28.58 0.77 12.15
C PRO A 103 28.61 2.03 11.27
N ASP A 104 28.78 1.91 9.95
CA ASP A 104 29.01 3.01 9.01
C ASP A 104 28.71 2.62 7.54
N VAL A 105 28.90 3.55 6.61
CA VAL A 105 28.66 3.30 5.17
C VAL A 105 29.75 2.42 4.55
N GLU A 106 30.97 2.48 5.06
CA GLU A 106 32.10 1.64 4.64
C GLU A 106 31.81 0.15 4.85
N SER A 107 31.37 -0.23 6.05
CA SER A 107 31.01 -1.60 6.38
C SER A 107 29.82 -2.12 5.56
N VAL A 108 28.84 -1.25 5.25
CA VAL A 108 27.75 -1.58 4.31
C VAL A 108 28.32 -1.93 2.93
N LEU A 109 29.22 -1.10 2.40
CA LEU A 109 29.82 -1.30 1.07
C LEU A 109 30.71 -2.54 1.01
N GLU A 110 31.55 -2.76 2.03
CA GLU A 110 32.39 -3.97 2.10
C GLU A 110 31.53 -5.24 2.13
N TYR A 111 30.47 -5.25 2.93
CA TYR A 111 29.55 -6.38 2.99
C TYR A 111 28.80 -6.58 1.67
N ALA A 112 28.27 -5.52 1.07
CA ALA A 112 27.55 -5.58 -0.20
C ALA A 112 28.43 -6.14 -1.34
N LEU A 113 29.69 -5.68 -1.43
CA LEU A 113 30.66 -6.17 -2.41
C LEU A 113 31.08 -7.61 -2.13
N GLY A 114 31.33 -7.96 -0.86
CA GLY A 114 31.65 -9.33 -0.45
C GLY A 114 30.53 -10.34 -0.72
N GLN A 115 29.28 -9.87 -0.76
CA GLN A 115 28.09 -10.69 -1.01
C GLN A 115 27.51 -10.49 -2.43
N ALA A 116 28.22 -9.81 -3.33
CA ALA A 116 27.69 -9.43 -4.64
C ALA A 116 27.16 -10.62 -5.47
N ALA A 117 27.80 -11.78 -5.38
CA ALA A 117 27.33 -13.00 -6.06
C ALA A 117 25.99 -13.50 -5.51
N VAL A 118 25.77 -13.39 -4.19
CA VAL A 118 24.51 -13.76 -3.54
C VAL A 118 23.39 -12.81 -3.97
N TRP A 119 23.64 -11.49 -3.97
CA TRP A 119 22.64 -10.50 -4.38
C TRP A 119 22.23 -10.65 -5.84
N LYS A 120 23.20 -10.87 -6.74
CA LYS A 120 22.93 -11.13 -8.16
C LYS A 120 22.11 -12.40 -8.36
N ARG A 121 22.36 -13.44 -7.57
CA ARG A 121 21.55 -14.68 -7.61
C ARG A 121 20.12 -14.43 -7.15
N ILE A 122 19.92 -13.72 -6.04
CA ILE A 122 18.57 -13.39 -5.54
C ILE A 122 17.81 -12.54 -6.56
N ALA A 123 18.46 -11.55 -7.20
CA ALA A 123 17.85 -10.77 -8.27
C ALA A 123 17.44 -11.65 -9.46
N ALA A 124 18.34 -12.53 -9.93
CA ALA A 124 18.04 -13.46 -11.01
C ALA A 124 16.92 -14.45 -10.68
N GLU A 125 16.81 -14.89 -9.42
CA GLU A 125 15.70 -15.73 -8.95
C GLU A 125 14.36 -14.99 -9.03
N ARG A 126 14.32 -13.71 -8.66
CA ARG A 126 13.11 -12.87 -8.77
C ARG A 126 12.74 -12.58 -10.22
N ASP A 127 13.72 -12.29 -11.07
CA ASP A 127 13.51 -12.08 -12.51
C ASP A 127 12.96 -13.36 -13.17
N ALA A 128 13.53 -14.53 -12.84
CA ALA A 128 13.06 -15.82 -13.35
C ALA A 128 11.63 -16.15 -12.88
N GLU A 129 11.30 -15.81 -11.63
CA GLU A 129 9.94 -15.94 -11.08
C GLU A 129 8.95 -15.10 -11.88
N LEU A 130 9.30 -13.85 -12.17
CA LEU A 130 8.49 -12.91 -12.95
C LEU A 130 8.35 -13.33 -14.42
N ASP A 131 9.42 -13.84 -15.03
CA ASP A 131 9.40 -14.32 -16.41
C ASP A 131 8.56 -15.59 -16.60
N ALA A 132 8.50 -16.44 -15.56
CA ALA A 132 7.69 -17.66 -15.55
C ALA A 132 6.20 -17.41 -15.26
N ALA A 133 5.85 -16.25 -14.72
CA ALA A 133 4.45 -15.92 -14.44
C ALA A 133 3.63 -15.80 -15.74
N PRO A 134 2.37 -16.23 -15.77
CA PRO A 134 1.50 -16.21 -16.95
C PRO A 134 0.96 -14.79 -17.24
N LEU A 135 1.84 -13.79 -17.21
CA LEU A 135 1.52 -12.38 -17.40
C LEU A 135 1.91 -11.93 -18.81
N ASN A 136 1.10 -11.06 -19.41
CA ASN A 136 1.49 -10.32 -20.60
C ASN A 136 2.62 -9.32 -20.27
N GLU A 137 3.32 -8.83 -21.29
CA GLU A 137 4.46 -7.92 -21.13
C GLU A 137 4.10 -6.63 -20.38
N PRO A 138 2.99 -5.93 -20.67
CA PRO A 138 2.58 -4.77 -19.87
C PRO A 138 2.40 -5.05 -18.38
N ARG A 139 1.71 -6.13 -17.99
CA ARG A 139 1.52 -6.50 -16.58
C ARG A 139 2.84 -6.86 -15.91
N ARG A 140 3.74 -7.53 -16.63
CA ARG A 140 5.09 -7.85 -16.14
C ARG A 140 5.87 -6.57 -15.80
N PHE A 141 5.85 -5.60 -16.70
CA PHE A 141 6.44 -4.28 -16.46
C PHE A 141 5.80 -3.56 -15.27
N LEU A 142 4.47 -3.48 -15.22
CA LEU A 142 3.73 -2.77 -14.16
C LEU A 142 4.03 -3.35 -12.77
N LEU A 143 4.04 -4.69 -12.64
CA LEU A 143 4.38 -5.37 -11.40
C LEU A 143 5.83 -5.08 -10.96
N ALA A 144 6.80 -5.18 -11.89
CA ALA A 144 8.20 -4.88 -11.59
C ALA A 144 8.38 -3.41 -11.16
N HIS A 145 7.76 -2.48 -11.90
CA HIS A 145 7.84 -1.04 -11.65
C HIS A 145 7.25 -0.67 -10.29
N ALA A 146 6.07 -1.20 -9.96
CA ALA A 146 5.44 -1.01 -8.65
C ALA A 146 6.27 -1.60 -7.51
N THR A 147 6.84 -2.79 -7.70
CA THR A 147 7.68 -3.48 -6.69
C THR A 147 8.92 -2.65 -6.33
N HIS A 148 9.56 -2.02 -7.32
CA HIS A 148 10.71 -1.15 -7.07
C HIS A 148 10.33 0.07 -6.21
N SER A 149 9.20 0.74 -6.52
CA SER A 149 8.72 1.89 -5.75
C SER A 149 8.23 1.52 -4.35
N TYR A 150 7.64 0.33 -4.18
CA TYR A 150 7.33 -0.22 -2.86
C TYR A 150 8.60 -0.35 -2.01
N HIS A 151 9.61 -1.08 -2.50
CA HIS A 151 10.85 -1.26 -1.75
C HIS A 151 11.59 0.04 -1.47
N GLY A 152 11.58 1.00 -2.41
CA GLY A 152 12.14 2.34 -2.22
C GLY A 152 11.48 3.13 -1.10
N SER A 153 10.26 2.76 -0.70
CA SER A 153 9.47 3.42 0.35
C SER A 153 9.51 2.69 1.69
N THR A 154 10.07 1.48 1.75
CA THR A 154 10.15 0.68 2.98
C THR A 154 11.20 1.23 3.95
N MET A 155 10.92 1.09 5.24
CA MET A 155 11.77 1.52 6.34
C MET A 155 11.61 0.56 7.51
N LEU A 156 12.70 -0.12 7.88
CA LEU A 156 12.75 -0.98 9.06
C LEU A 156 13.56 -0.31 10.16
N LEU A 157 12.88 0.00 11.26
CA LEU A 157 13.43 0.70 12.40
C LEU A 157 13.56 -0.21 13.62
N HIS A 158 14.31 0.27 14.60
CA HIS A 158 14.44 -0.28 15.95
C HIS A 158 13.94 0.75 16.96
N ASP A 159 13.00 0.37 17.83
CA ASP A 159 12.61 1.20 18.97
C ASP A 159 13.71 1.20 20.03
N GLU A 160 14.43 2.33 20.16
CA GLU A 160 15.56 2.49 21.07
C GLU A 160 15.13 2.45 22.55
N ARG A 161 13.90 2.84 22.86
CA ARG A 161 13.40 2.82 24.25
C ARG A 161 12.78 1.46 24.58
N GLY A 162 12.11 0.85 23.62
CA GLY A 162 11.32 -0.36 23.81
C GLY A 162 10.00 -0.10 24.54
N ASP A 163 9.48 1.12 24.41
CA ASP A 163 8.18 1.49 24.98
C ASP A 163 7.03 0.92 24.13
N LEU A 164 7.31 0.55 22.87
CA LEU A 164 6.36 0.00 21.92
C LEU A 164 6.48 -1.53 21.79
N LEU A 165 6.59 -2.26 22.90
CA LEU A 165 6.66 -3.74 22.86
C LEU A 165 5.39 -4.34 22.23
N LEU A 166 5.46 -4.67 20.94
CA LEU A 166 4.33 -5.16 20.13
C LEU A 166 4.04 -6.65 20.36
N SER A 167 5.07 -7.45 20.64
CA SER A 167 4.95 -8.90 20.88
C SER A 167 6.08 -9.44 21.76
N PRO A 168 5.81 -10.34 22.72
CA PRO A 168 6.86 -11.04 23.47
C PRO A 168 7.85 -11.79 22.56
N LYS A 169 7.39 -12.32 21.42
CA LYS A 169 8.24 -13.03 20.44
C LYS A 169 9.24 -12.10 19.73
N GLU A 170 8.92 -10.82 19.59
CA GLU A 170 9.75 -9.82 18.88
C GLU A 170 10.56 -8.92 19.83
N SER A 171 10.39 -9.11 21.14
CA SER A 171 10.94 -8.28 22.22
C SER A 171 12.47 -8.10 22.19
N ARG A 172 13.21 -9.02 21.56
CA ARG A 172 14.67 -8.95 21.46
C ARG A 172 15.16 -7.90 20.46
N HIS A 173 14.44 -7.71 19.35
CA HIS A 173 14.88 -6.84 18.26
C HIS A 173 14.03 -5.58 18.11
N ARG A 174 12.85 -5.53 18.75
CA ARG A 174 11.95 -4.36 18.80
C ARG A 174 11.77 -3.68 17.43
N PRO A 175 11.43 -4.45 16.38
CA PRO A 175 11.32 -3.91 15.04
C PRO A 175 10.08 -3.01 14.92
N LEU A 176 10.21 -1.92 14.17
CA LEU A 176 9.08 -1.14 13.67
C LEU A 176 9.16 -1.14 12.14
N TRP A 177 8.23 -1.82 11.49
CA TRP A 177 8.08 -1.80 10.05
C TRP A 177 7.28 -0.57 9.62
N VAL A 178 7.78 0.14 8.62
CA VAL A 178 7.13 1.30 8.02
C VAL A 178 7.20 1.22 6.51
N VAL A 179 6.08 1.40 5.83
CA VAL A 179 6.05 1.77 4.40
C VAL A 179 5.63 3.23 4.33
N ASN A 180 6.48 4.06 3.73
CA ASN A 180 6.21 5.48 3.56
C ASN A 180 5.37 5.71 2.30
N GLU A 181 4.45 6.65 2.35
CA GLU A 181 3.54 6.97 1.26
C GLU A 181 4.21 7.86 0.20
N GLY A 182 5.18 7.30 -0.53
CA GLY A 182 5.84 7.92 -1.67
C GLY A 182 6.24 9.39 -1.48
N GLU A 183 5.79 10.28 -2.37
CA GLU A 183 6.09 11.72 -2.31
C GLU A 183 5.59 12.40 -1.02
N TYR A 184 4.50 11.90 -0.41
CA TYR A 184 3.92 12.45 0.80
C TYR A 184 4.67 12.01 2.06
N ARG A 185 5.28 10.82 2.03
CA ARG A 185 6.05 10.22 3.12
C ARG A 185 5.27 10.06 4.42
N MET A 186 3.94 9.93 4.35
CA MET A 186 3.13 9.51 5.48
C MET A 186 3.50 8.06 5.85
N MET A 187 3.53 7.75 7.13
CA MET A 187 4.13 6.52 7.66
C MET A 187 3.02 5.50 7.91
N ASN A 188 3.06 4.37 7.20
CA ASN A 188 2.03 3.32 7.30
C ASN A 188 0.62 3.86 7.10
N THR A 189 0.39 4.65 6.05
CA THR A 189 -0.97 5.02 5.63
C THR A 189 -1.82 3.78 5.49
N PHE A 190 -2.93 3.69 6.22
CA PHE A 190 -3.48 2.40 6.59
C PHE A 190 -4.38 1.80 5.51
N ASP A 191 -5.00 2.66 4.72
CA ASP A 191 -5.64 2.30 3.46
C ASP A 191 -4.63 1.89 2.37
N LEU A 192 -3.34 2.21 2.52
CA LEU A 192 -2.27 1.58 1.74
C LEU A 192 -1.88 0.21 2.32
N VAL A 193 -1.83 0.07 3.65
CA VAL A 193 -1.46 -1.20 4.31
C VAL A 193 -2.39 -2.34 3.90
N VAL A 194 -3.69 -2.11 3.79
CA VAL A 194 -4.63 -3.15 3.32
C VAL A 194 -4.32 -3.61 1.89
N ASP A 195 -3.86 -2.70 1.03
CA ASP A 195 -3.49 -3.00 -0.36
C ASP A 195 -2.08 -3.61 -0.47
N HIS A 196 -1.17 -3.27 0.45
CA HIS A 196 0.15 -3.90 0.57
C HIS A 196 0.08 -5.31 1.16
N ALA A 197 -0.99 -5.63 1.90
CA ALA A 197 -1.13 -6.89 2.62
C ALA A 197 -0.91 -8.11 1.73
N PHE A 198 -1.37 -8.09 0.47
CA PHE A 198 -1.19 -9.18 -0.48
C PHE A 198 0.29 -9.45 -0.79
N TRP A 199 1.06 -8.39 -0.97
CA TRP A 199 2.51 -8.45 -1.21
C TRP A 199 3.26 -8.89 0.05
N GLU A 200 2.94 -8.26 1.19
CA GLU A 200 3.59 -8.57 2.46
C GLU A 200 3.30 -10.01 2.92
N LEU A 201 2.08 -10.53 2.74
CA LEU A 201 1.75 -11.92 3.09
C LEU A 201 2.46 -12.94 2.19
N ARG A 202 2.82 -12.57 0.96
CA ARG A 202 3.59 -13.46 0.09
C ARG A 202 5.04 -13.58 0.54
N TYR A 203 5.67 -12.48 0.92
CA TYR A 203 7.13 -12.42 1.10
C TYR A 203 7.58 -12.24 2.55
N HIS A 204 6.82 -11.50 3.37
CA HIS A 204 7.21 -11.09 4.71
C HIS A 204 6.01 -10.99 5.70
N PRO A 205 5.20 -12.04 5.95
CA PRO A 205 3.94 -11.92 6.70
C PRO A 205 4.03 -11.23 8.08
N TRP A 206 5.19 -11.29 8.72
CA TRP A 206 5.44 -10.66 10.02
C TRP A 206 5.34 -9.13 9.97
N THR A 207 5.58 -8.48 8.83
CA THR A 207 5.51 -7.02 8.70
C THR A 207 4.08 -6.51 8.84
N LEU A 208 3.10 -7.22 8.24
CA LEU A 208 1.69 -6.87 8.37
C LEU A 208 1.24 -6.97 9.83
N ARG A 209 1.63 -8.04 10.53
CA ARG A 209 1.40 -8.18 11.97
C ARG A 209 2.03 -7.04 12.76
N ASN A 210 3.28 -6.70 12.49
CA ASN A 210 4.00 -5.64 13.19
C ASN A 210 3.27 -4.30 13.05
N THR A 211 2.81 -3.97 11.84
CA THR A 211 2.00 -2.78 11.56
C THR A 211 0.66 -2.81 12.29
N LEU A 212 -0.08 -3.92 12.24
CA LEU A 212 -1.38 -4.07 12.93
C LEU A 212 -1.24 -4.01 14.46
N ASP A 213 -0.16 -4.54 15.01
CA ASP A 213 0.13 -4.47 16.45
C ASP A 213 0.38 -3.03 16.88
N LEU A 214 1.11 -2.25 16.08
CA LEU A 214 1.37 -0.83 16.38
C LEU A 214 0.11 0.03 16.21
N PHE A 215 -0.71 -0.23 15.19
CA PHE A 215 -2.03 0.40 15.07
C PHE A 215 -2.88 0.13 16.29
N THR A 216 -2.96 -1.14 16.70
CA THR A 216 -3.70 -1.54 17.89
C THR A 216 -3.14 -0.87 19.14
N ALA A 217 -1.83 -0.86 19.34
CA ALA A 217 -1.22 -0.40 20.60
C ALA A 217 -1.24 1.12 20.75
N ARG A 218 -1.05 1.88 19.67
CA ARG A 218 -0.78 3.32 19.72
C ARG A 218 -1.69 4.17 18.84
N TYR A 219 -2.10 3.67 17.68
CA TYR A 219 -2.81 4.44 16.65
C TYR A 219 -4.28 4.01 16.50
N ARG A 220 -4.86 3.49 17.58
CA ARG A 220 -6.31 3.32 17.74
C ARG A 220 -6.91 4.52 18.48
N TYR A 221 -8.18 4.79 18.26
CA TYR A 221 -8.96 5.73 19.05
C TYR A 221 -10.41 5.26 19.18
N TYR A 222 -11.17 5.98 20.01
CA TYR A 222 -12.61 5.80 20.15
C TYR A 222 -13.31 7.13 19.85
N ASP A 223 -14.52 7.06 19.31
CA ASP A 223 -15.36 8.19 18.96
C ASP A 223 -16.84 7.97 19.33
N GLU A 224 -17.64 9.01 19.12
CA GLU A 224 -19.09 8.93 18.95
C GLU A 224 -19.42 9.02 17.45
N THR A 225 -20.65 8.72 17.07
CA THR A 225 -21.12 8.91 15.68
C THR A 225 -22.17 10.00 15.61
N GLN A 226 -22.36 10.58 14.42
CA GLN A 226 -23.28 11.69 14.19
C GLN A 226 -23.88 11.59 12.78
N ASP A 227 -25.10 12.11 12.63
CA ASP A 227 -25.75 12.23 11.33
C ASP A 227 -25.33 13.56 10.69
N ALA A 228 -24.42 13.50 9.72
CA ALA A 228 -23.95 14.71 9.04
C ALA A 228 -25.00 15.34 8.11
N THR A 229 -26.09 14.64 7.78
CA THR A 229 -27.20 15.17 6.98
C THR A 229 -28.16 16.03 7.81
N ASP A 230 -28.18 15.81 9.13
CA ASP A 230 -29.00 16.56 10.08
C ASP A 230 -28.23 16.81 11.39
N PRO A 231 -27.42 17.89 11.45
CA PRO A 231 -26.62 18.23 12.63
C PRO A 231 -27.44 18.56 13.89
N SER A 232 -28.78 18.65 13.78
CA SER A 232 -29.66 18.84 14.94
C SER A 232 -29.90 17.54 15.73
N ARG A 233 -29.61 16.38 15.12
CA ARG A 233 -29.73 15.08 15.77
C ARG A 233 -28.66 14.91 16.85
N PRO A 234 -28.96 14.16 17.93
CA PRO A 234 -27.97 13.86 18.95
C PRO A 234 -26.84 13.00 18.37
N ARG A 235 -25.67 13.06 19.01
CA ARG A 235 -24.63 12.06 18.79
C ARG A 235 -25.09 10.69 19.29
N TYR A 236 -24.63 9.64 18.63
CA TYR A 236 -24.90 8.25 18.97
C TYR A 236 -23.62 7.56 19.45
N LEU A 237 -23.79 6.37 20.02
CA LEU A 237 -22.65 5.54 20.40
C LEU A 237 -21.78 5.29 19.16
N GLY A 238 -20.46 5.46 19.29
CA GLY A 238 -19.48 5.11 18.25
C GLY A 238 -18.68 3.89 18.65
N GLY A 239 -17.38 3.89 18.40
CA GLY A 239 -16.56 2.74 18.78
C GLY A 239 -15.09 2.90 18.43
N ILE A 240 -14.38 1.77 18.41
CA ILE A 240 -12.97 1.77 18.03
C ILE A 240 -12.81 2.13 16.54
N SER A 241 -11.76 2.87 16.23
CA SER A 241 -11.20 2.95 14.88
C SER A 241 -9.69 3.18 14.96
N PHE A 242 -9.06 3.31 13.80
CA PHE A 242 -7.63 3.45 13.60
C PHE A 242 -7.36 4.73 12.81
N THR A 243 -6.23 5.37 13.09
CA THR A 243 -5.84 6.60 12.41
C THR A 243 -5.46 6.31 10.96
N HIS A 244 -5.55 7.34 10.10
CA HIS A 244 -5.11 7.26 8.70
C HIS A 244 -3.66 6.79 8.56
N ASP A 245 -2.74 7.38 9.34
CA ASP A 245 -1.31 7.07 9.31
C ASP A 245 -0.72 7.13 10.72
N MET A 246 0.56 6.77 10.83
CA MET A 246 1.32 6.77 12.08
C MET A 246 2.22 8.01 12.24
N GLY A 247 2.23 8.94 11.30
CA GLY A 247 3.20 10.02 11.21
C GLY A 247 3.57 10.41 9.79
N VAL A 248 4.50 11.34 9.65
CA VAL A 248 4.99 11.80 8.34
C VAL A 248 6.47 12.13 8.38
N ALA A 249 7.22 11.74 7.35
CA ALA A 249 8.61 12.10 7.13
C ALA A 249 9.51 11.90 8.37
N ASN A 250 9.48 10.68 8.92
CA ASN A 250 10.20 10.27 10.15
C ASN A 250 9.71 10.94 11.44
N GLN A 251 8.51 11.52 11.47
CA GLN A 251 7.91 12.10 12.65
C GLN A 251 6.68 11.29 13.03
N PHE A 252 6.79 10.42 14.04
CA PHE A 252 5.67 9.65 14.53
C PHE A 252 4.64 10.57 15.19
N SER A 253 3.37 10.43 14.82
CA SER A 253 2.27 11.18 15.40
C SER A 253 2.03 10.81 16.87
N PRO A 254 1.36 11.70 17.64
CA PRO A 254 0.85 11.37 18.97
C PRO A 254 -0.08 10.14 18.95
N PRO A 255 -0.22 9.40 20.07
CA PRO A 255 -1.15 8.28 20.14
C PRO A 255 -2.58 8.69 19.79
N GLY A 256 -3.27 7.90 18.96
CA GLY A 256 -4.66 8.12 18.58
C GLY A 256 -4.91 9.30 17.61
N PHE A 257 -3.87 9.82 16.98
CA PHE A 257 -3.96 10.83 15.92
C PHE A 257 -3.03 10.48 14.73
N SER A 258 -3.51 10.71 13.52
CA SER A 258 -2.70 10.70 12.29
C SER A 258 -2.03 12.05 12.06
N SER A 259 -1.15 12.11 11.05
CA SER A 259 -0.65 13.39 10.53
C SER A 259 -1.58 14.03 9.48
N TYR A 260 -2.46 13.24 8.88
CA TYR A 260 -3.35 13.65 7.78
C TYR A 260 -4.68 14.26 8.23
N GLU A 261 -5.39 13.63 9.18
CA GLU A 261 -6.82 13.87 9.40
C GLU A 261 -7.11 15.15 10.20
N ARG A 262 -8.10 15.92 9.76
CA ARG A 262 -8.50 17.21 10.33
C ARG A 262 -10.02 17.32 10.45
N PRO A 263 -10.53 17.97 11.51
CA PRO A 263 -11.97 18.21 11.68
C PRO A 263 -12.46 19.34 10.76
N ASN A 264 -13.79 19.43 10.61
CA ASN A 264 -14.51 20.45 9.85
C ASN A 264 -14.19 20.46 8.34
N LEU A 265 -14.00 19.28 7.75
CA LEU A 265 -13.79 19.06 6.32
C LEU A 265 -14.74 17.96 5.82
N ASP A 266 -15.08 18.01 4.53
CA ASP A 266 -15.95 17.06 3.82
C ASP A 266 -15.26 16.45 2.58
N GLY A 267 -13.98 16.73 2.39
CA GLY A 267 -13.13 16.22 1.32
C GLY A 267 -11.72 15.94 1.84
N CYS A 268 -10.72 15.95 0.94
CA CYS A 268 -9.30 15.72 1.25
C CYS A 268 -8.86 16.30 2.61
N PHE A 269 -8.14 15.50 3.39
CA PHE A 269 -7.74 15.70 4.79
C PHE A 269 -8.83 15.49 5.85
N SER A 270 -10.07 15.18 5.51
CA SER A 270 -11.05 14.74 6.51
C SER A 270 -10.71 13.35 7.08
N TYR A 271 -11.42 12.94 8.13
CA TYR A 271 -11.22 11.65 8.77
C TYR A 271 -11.67 10.49 7.90
N MET A 272 -10.95 9.37 8.00
CA MET A 272 -11.23 8.11 7.30
C MET A 272 -11.71 7.03 8.27
N THR A 273 -12.46 7.40 9.31
CA THR A 273 -12.71 6.54 10.47
C THR A 273 -13.35 5.18 10.11
N SER A 274 -14.36 5.16 9.26
CA SER A 274 -15.01 3.93 8.81
C SER A 274 -14.11 3.11 7.89
N GLU A 275 -13.44 3.77 6.95
CA GLU A 275 -12.50 3.15 6.02
C GLU A 275 -11.37 2.41 6.76
N GLN A 276 -10.77 3.06 7.78
CA GLN A 276 -9.68 2.47 8.54
C GLN A 276 -10.13 1.38 9.52
N LEU A 277 -11.35 1.46 10.06
CA LEU A 277 -11.95 0.38 10.81
C LEU A 277 -12.11 -0.89 9.95
N LEU A 278 -12.62 -0.73 8.72
CA LEU A 278 -12.77 -1.82 7.76
C LEU A 278 -11.40 -2.40 7.38
N ASN A 279 -10.42 -1.53 7.08
CA ASN A 279 -9.05 -1.95 6.74
C ASN A 279 -8.43 -2.81 7.82
N TRP A 280 -8.58 -2.45 9.10
CA TRP A 280 -8.06 -3.25 10.19
C TRP A 280 -8.69 -4.65 10.24
N CYS A 281 -10.02 -4.73 10.15
CA CYS A 281 -10.73 -6.01 10.19
C CYS A 281 -10.27 -6.94 9.06
N LEU A 282 -10.20 -6.40 7.85
CA LEU A 282 -9.82 -7.14 6.64
C LEU A 282 -8.34 -7.56 6.68
N SER A 283 -7.43 -6.66 7.05
CA SER A 283 -6.00 -6.97 7.19
C SER A 283 -5.72 -7.99 8.30
N ALA A 284 -6.41 -7.88 9.45
CA ALA A 284 -6.27 -8.83 10.55
C ALA A 284 -6.74 -10.23 10.15
N ALA A 285 -7.88 -10.33 9.46
CA ALA A 285 -8.39 -11.60 8.95
C ALA A 285 -7.47 -12.21 7.88
N LEU A 286 -7.01 -11.39 6.92
CA LEU A 286 -6.04 -11.83 5.91
C LEU A 286 -4.78 -12.40 6.55
N TYR A 287 -4.22 -11.70 7.55
CA TYR A 287 -3.05 -12.17 8.27
C TYR A 287 -3.30 -13.50 8.97
N VAL A 288 -4.32 -13.56 9.83
CA VAL A 288 -4.50 -14.73 10.71
C VAL A 288 -4.91 -15.97 9.93
N ILE A 289 -5.76 -15.84 8.92
CA ILE A 289 -6.26 -16.98 8.15
C ILE A 289 -5.16 -17.50 7.21
N THR A 290 -4.38 -16.61 6.61
CA THR A 290 -3.26 -17.01 5.72
C THR A 290 -2.11 -17.63 6.49
N VAL A 291 -1.72 -17.05 7.63
CA VAL A 291 -0.54 -17.48 8.42
C VAL A 291 -0.88 -18.57 9.43
N GLY A 292 -2.13 -18.65 9.90
CA GLY A 292 -2.56 -19.57 10.94
C GLY A 292 -2.11 -19.19 12.35
N ASP A 293 -1.80 -17.92 12.64
CA ASP A 293 -1.33 -17.46 13.97
C ASP A 293 -2.49 -17.35 14.99
N GLN A 294 -2.97 -18.49 15.47
CA GLN A 294 -4.04 -18.60 16.47
C GLN A 294 -3.70 -17.91 17.80
N TYR A 295 -2.42 -17.83 18.16
CA TYR A 295 -1.99 -17.12 19.37
C TYR A 295 -2.21 -15.62 19.23
N TRP A 296 -1.80 -15.05 18.08
CA TRP A 296 -2.05 -13.64 17.79
C TRP A 296 -3.55 -13.34 17.73
N LEU A 297 -4.36 -14.21 17.13
CA LEU A 297 -5.82 -14.09 17.12
C LEU A 297 -6.40 -13.99 18.53
N GLY A 298 -5.98 -14.89 19.42
CA GLY A 298 -6.39 -14.90 20.81
C GLY A 298 -6.07 -13.58 21.53
N LEU A 299 -4.90 -12.98 21.26
CA LEU A 299 -4.51 -11.68 21.81
C LEU A 299 -5.28 -10.49 21.22
N ARG A 300 -6.03 -10.69 20.13
CA ARG A 300 -6.79 -9.66 19.43
C ARG A 300 -8.30 -9.81 19.59
N ARG A 301 -8.76 -10.80 20.35
CA ARG A 301 -10.18 -11.07 20.64
C ARG A 301 -10.97 -9.80 20.99
N ASP A 302 -10.52 -9.05 21.99
CA ASP A 302 -11.27 -7.88 22.47
C ASP A 302 -11.30 -6.76 21.43
N ILE A 303 -10.26 -6.64 20.60
CA ILE A 303 -10.21 -5.68 19.51
C ILE A 303 -11.20 -6.07 18.41
N LEU A 304 -11.28 -7.35 18.05
CA LEU A 304 -12.25 -7.85 17.07
C LEU A 304 -13.70 -7.60 17.53
N ILE A 305 -14.00 -7.85 18.81
CA ILE A 305 -15.31 -7.54 19.41
C ILE A 305 -15.59 -6.03 19.32
N ALA A 306 -14.63 -5.19 19.71
CA ALA A 306 -14.78 -3.75 19.64
C ALA A 306 -15.02 -3.26 18.19
N CYS A 307 -14.35 -3.87 17.21
CA CYS A 307 -14.55 -3.57 15.79
C CYS A 307 -15.95 -3.94 15.33
N LEU A 308 -16.45 -5.14 15.67
CA LEU A 308 -17.82 -5.56 15.34
C LEU A 308 -18.84 -4.55 15.88
N HIS A 309 -18.74 -4.19 17.16
CA HIS A 309 -19.64 -3.19 17.74
C HIS A 309 -19.50 -1.82 17.09
N SER A 310 -18.27 -1.39 16.74
CA SER A 310 -18.10 -0.11 16.06
C SER A 310 -18.74 -0.10 14.67
N LEU A 311 -18.74 -1.21 13.93
CA LEU A 311 -19.43 -1.30 12.64
C LEU A 311 -20.94 -1.20 12.80
N LEU A 312 -21.51 -1.93 13.77
CA LEU A 312 -22.93 -1.87 14.11
C LEU A 312 -23.37 -0.43 14.44
N HIS A 313 -22.57 0.29 15.22
CA HIS A 313 -22.89 1.64 15.66
C HIS A 313 -22.78 2.70 14.55
N ARG A 314 -21.95 2.47 13.54
CA ARG A 314 -21.79 3.35 12.36
C ARG A 314 -22.87 3.13 11.30
N ASP A 315 -23.46 1.95 11.27
CA ASP A 315 -24.68 1.65 10.50
C ASP A 315 -25.89 2.39 11.08
N GLY A 316 -26.08 2.30 12.40
CA GLY A 316 -27.08 3.10 13.09
C GLY A 316 -27.41 2.61 14.51
N PRO A 317 -28.31 3.31 15.22
CA PRO A 317 -28.87 2.83 16.48
C PRO A 317 -29.65 1.51 16.29
N ASP A 318 -29.80 0.75 17.38
CA ASP A 318 -30.53 -0.52 17.36
C ASP A 318 -31.92 -0.37 16.74
N GLY A 319 -32.29 -1.31 15.86
CA GLY A 319 -33.62 -1.39 15.24
C GLY A 319 -33.78 -0.69 13.88
N ILE A 320 -32.81 0.13 13.45
CA ILE A 320 -32.83 0.76 12.10
C ILE A 320 -31.64 0.38 11.20
N ARG A 321 -30.77 -0.49 11.70
CA ARG A 321 -29.59 -1.00 11.00
C ARG A 321 -29.96 -1.76 9.74
N ASN A 322 -29.20 -1.53 8.67
CA ASN A 322 -29.32 -2.27 7.41
C ASN A 322 -27.95 -2.74 6.86
N GLY A 323 -26.89 -2.55 7.64
CA GLY A 323 -25.54 -2.94 7.30
C GLY A 323 -24.75 -1.92 6.45
N ILE A 324 -25.33 -0.77 6.09
CA ILE A 324 -24.68 0.32 5.36
C ILE A 324 -24.24 1.38 6.35
N ILE A 325 -22.97 1.81 6.28
CA ILE A 325 -22.47 2.90 7.13
C ILE A 325 -23.21 4.19 6.80
N ALA A 326 -23.95 4.71 7.78
CA ALA A 326 -24.85 5.85 7.63
C ALA A 326 -24.51 7.03 8.54
N LEU A 327 -23.62 6.84 9.52
CA LEU A 327 -23.22 7.88 10.47
C LEU A 327 -21.72 8.14 10.38
N ASP A 328 -21.35 9.41 10.44
CA ASP A 328 -19.97 9.89 10.43
C ASP A 328 -19.41 9.96 11.86
N SER A 329 -18.08 9.91 11.98
CA SER A 329 -17.37 10.09 13.23
C SER A 329 -17.59 11.50 13.79
N SER A 330 -17.73 11.58 15.11
CA SER A 330 -17.69 12.84 15.84
C SER A 330 -16.34 13.56 15.69
N ARG A 331 -15.28 12.88 15.25
CA ARG A 331 -13.97 13.48 14.92
C ARG A 331 -14.07 14.48 13.76
N CYS A 332 -15.04 14.30 12.86
CA CYS A 332 -15.27 15.22 11.74
C CYS A 332 -15.81 16.58 12.19
N GLU A 333 -16.32 16.70 13.42
CA GLU A 333 -17.01 17.90 13.93
C GLU A 333 -18.15 18.34 13.00
N ASN A 334 -18.04 19.45 12.27
CA ASN A 334 -19.08 19.86 11.31
C ASN A 334 -18.89 19.28 9.90
N GLY A 335 -17.90 18.41 9.73
CA GLY A 335 -17.53 17.77 8.47
C GLY A 335 -18.14 16.37 8.28
N GLN A 336 -17.57 15.63 7.33
CA GLN A 336 -18.00 14.27 6.97
C GLN A 336 -16.77 13.39 6.78
N GLU A 337 -16.92 12.08 6.99
CA GLU A 337 -15.86 11.13 6.71
C GLU A 337 -15.63 10.98 5.19
N ILE A 338 -14.38 10.75 4.83
CA ILE A 338 -13.96 10.40 3.48
C ILE A 338 -13.43 8.97 3.40
N THR A 339 -13.29 8.44 2.19
CA THR A 339 -12.61 7.17 1.94
C THR A 339 -11.13 7.41 1.57
N THR A 340 -10.42 6.34 1.23
CA THR A 340 -9.08 6.39 0.63
C THR A 340 -9.02 7.26 -0.62
N TYR A 341 -10.13 7.42 -1.38
CA TYR A 341 -10.19 8.22 -2.61
C TYR A 341 -10.37 9.71 -2.30
N ASP A 342 -9.47 10.25 -1.51
CA ASP A 342 -9.55 11.58 -0.90
C ASP A 342 -9.59 12.76 -1.89
N SER A 343 -9.01 12.57 -3.08
CA SER A 343 -8.94 13.56 -4.15
C SER A 343 -10.03 13.40 -5.21
N LEU A 344 -11.00 12.50 -4.99
CA LEU A 344 -12.12 12.23 -5.90
C LEU A 344 -13.36 13.03 -5.47
N ASP A 345 -14.33 13.10 -6.39
CA ASP A 345 -15.67 13.58 -6.07
C ASP A 345 -16.41 12.61 -5.14
N ALA A 346 -17.60 12.98 -4.69
CA ALA A 346 -18.39 12.19 -3.74
C ALA A 346 -18.63 10.73 -4.17
N SER A 347 -18.51 10.41 -5.47
CA SER A 347 -18.67 9.04 -5.98
C SER A 347 -17.74 8.03 -5.30
N LEU A 348 -16.51 8.44 -4.99
CA LEU A 348 -15.55 7.62 -4.27
C LEU A 348 -15.04 8.31 -3.01
N GLY A 349 -15.04 9.64 -2.95
CA GLY A 349 -14.50 10.40 -1.82
C GLY A 349 -15.35 10.32 -0.55
N GLN A 350 -16.69 10.26 -0.63
CA GLN A 350 -17.57 10.21 0.55
C GLN A 350 -17.63 8.79 1.12
N ALA A 351 -17.54 8.62 2.45
CA ALA A 351 -17.66 7.31 3.10
C ALA A 351 -19.12 6.90 3.40
N ARG A 352 -19.91 7.82 3.96
CA ARG A 352 -21.32 7.57 4.31
C ARG A 352 -22.13 7.15 3.08
N ALA A 353 -22.90 6.07 3.22
CA ALA A 353 -23.80 5.54 2.18
C ALA A 353 -23.11 5.25 0.83
N ASN A 354 -21.81 4.99 0.83
CA ASN A 354 -21.04 4.75 -0.39
C ASN A 354 -21.04 3.26 -0.77
N GLY A 355 -21.26 2.94 -2.04
CA GLY A 355 -21.35 1.57 -2.54
C GLY A 355 -20.04 0.79 -2.45
N TYR A 356 -18.88 1.44 -2.66
CA TYR A 356 -17.57 0.81 -2.45
C TYR A 356 -17.38 0.46 -0.96
N VAL A 357 -17.67 1.40 -0.06
CA VAL A 357 -17.58 1.17 1.38
C VAL A 357 -18.56 0.09 1.83
N ALA A 358 -19.80 0.07 1.31
CA ALA A 358 -20.81 -0.91 1.68
C ALA A 358 -20.39 -2.34 1.32
N VAL A 359 -19.86 -2.58 0.12
CA VAL A 359 -19.38 -3.92 -0.27
C VAL A 359 -18.16 -4.32 0.56
N LYS A 360 -17.31 -3.37 0.94
CA LYS A 360 -16.19 -3.60 1.85
C LYS A 360 -16.64 -3.87 3.28
N THR A 361 -17.72 -3.25 3.75
CA THR A 361 -18.39 -3.54 5.03
C THR A 361 -18.95 -4.96 5.06
N TRP A 362 -19.62 -5.39 3.99
CA TRP A 362 -20.05 -6.78 3.82
C TRP A 362 -18.88 -7.76 3.96
N ALA A 363 -17.77 -7.49 3.27
CA ALA A 363 -16.57 -8.32 3.35
C ALA A 363 -15.95 -8.33 4.76
N ALA A 364 -15.97 -7.19 5.47
CA ALA A 364 -15.45 -7.09 6.83
C ALA A 364 -16.29 -7.91 7.82
N TYR A 365 -17.61 -7.94 7.67
CA TYR A 365 -18.47 -8.82 8.48
C TYR A 365 -18.15 -10.30 8.25
N LEU A 366 -17.97 -10.75 7.00
CA LEU A 366 -17.55 -12.12 6.71
C LEU A 366 -16.18 -12.45 7.31
N ALA A 367 -15.24 -11.52 7.19
CA ALA A 367 -13.89 -11.65 7.74
C ALA A 367 -13.90 -11.76 9.29
N LEU A 368 -14.71 -10.94 9.96
CA LEU A 368 -14.92 -10.99 11.41
C LEU A 368 -15.58 -12.30 11.84
N GLY A 369 -16.63 -12.73 11.15
CA GLY A 369 -17.33 -13.99 11.42
C GLY A 369 -16.37 -15.19 11.42
N ARG A 370 -15.49 -15.26 10.42
CA ARG A 370 -14.43 -16.29 10.34
C ARG A 370 -13.44 -16.21 11.50
N CYS A 371 -13.00 -15.01 11.88
CA CYS A 371 -12.14 -14.82 13.05
C CYS A 371 -12.83 -15.28 14.34
N PHE A 372 -14.14 -15.01 14.50
CA PHE A 372 -14.90 -15.44 15.68
C PHE A 372 -15.13 -16.95 15.71
N HIS A 373 -15.40 -17.60 14.57
CA HIS A 373 -15.42 -19.06 14.47
C HIS A 373 -14.11 -19.70 14.91
N LEU A 374 -12.96 -19.17 14.45
CA LEU A 374 -11.64 -19.65 14.89
C LEU A 374 -11.40 -19.45 16.40
N LEU A 375 -12.04 -18.45 17.02
CA LEU A 375 -11.99 -18.19 18.45
C LEU A 375 -13.03 -18.99 19.26
N GLY A 376 -13.94 -19.73 18.62
CA GLY A 376 -15.07 -20.42 19.26
C GLY A 376 -16.13 -19.46 19.82
N MET A 377 -16.29 -18.30 19.20
CA MET A 377 -17.20 -17.23 19.61
C MET A 377 -18.47 -17.20 18.75
N GLU A 378 -19.27 -18.26 18.85
CA GLU A 378 -20.41 -18.51 17.96
C GLU A 378 -21.44 -17.37 17.93
N GLU A 379 -21.74 -16.72 19.05
CA GLU A 379 -22.70 -15.59 19.08
C GLU A 379 -22.21 -14.39 18.28
N ALA A 380 -20.92 -14.04 18.40
CA ALA A 380 -20.32 -12.95 17.64
C ALA A 380 -20.15 -13.31 16.16
N ALA A 381 -19.89 -14.58 15.86
CA ALA A 381 -19.83 -15.09 14.50
C ALA A 381 -21.20 -15.00 13.82
N ALA A 382 -22.25 -15.49 14.47
CA ALA A 382 -23.63 -15.42 13.97
C ALA A 382 -24.10 -13.99 13.75
N LEU A 383 -23.79 -13.07 14.69
CA LEU A 383 -24.11 -11.65 14.52
C LEU A 383 -23.38 -11.03 13.31
N SER A 384 -22.13 -11.42 13.07
CA SER A 384 -21.39 -10.96 11.90
C SER A 384 -22.01 -11.49 10.60
N GLU A 385 -22.41 -12.75 10.56
CA GLU A 385 -23.09 -13.36 9.41
C GLU A 385 -24.46 -12.73 9.12
N GLU A 386 -25.25 -12.45 10.17
CA GLU A 386 -26.53 -11.74 10.07
C GLU A 386 -26.33 -10.34 9.47
N GLN A 387 -25.35 -9.59 9.96
CA GLN A 387 -25.05 -8.26 9.42
C GLN A 387 -24.54 -8.32 7.99
N ALA A 388 -23.73 -9.33 7.62
CA ALA A 388 -23.34 -9.53 6.22
C ALA A 388 -24.57 -9.76 5.32
N ALA A 389 -25.55 -10.57 5.76
CA ALA A 389 -26.78 -10.79 5.02
C ALA A 389 -27.62 -9.51 4.87
N LEU A 390 -27.76 -8.73 5.95
CA LEU A 390 -28.45 -7.44 5.91
C LEU A 390 -27.75 -6.45 4.97
N THR A 391 -26.42 -6.30 5.08
CA THR A 391 -25.64 -5.44 4.18
C THR A 391 -25.83 -5.85 2.72
N ALA A 392 -25.75 -7.15 2.42
CA ALA A 392 -25.93 -7.64 1.06
C ALA A 392 -27.33 -7.34 0.51
N GLN A 393 -28.38 -7.55 1.31
CA GLN A 393 -29.75 -7.23 0.94
C GLN A 393 -29.93 -5.73 0.68
N ALA A 394 -29.37 -4.87 1.55
CA ALA A 394 -29.46 -3.43 1.42
C ALA A 394 -28.77 -2.92 0.15
N ILE A 395 -27.55 -3.42 -0.15
CA ILE A 395 -26.83 -3.08 -1.39
C ILE A 395 -27.65 -3.50 -2.62
N SER A 396 -28.16 -4.73 -2.64
CA SER A 396 -29.01 -5.22 -3.74
C SER A 396 -30.24 -4.34 -3.96
N GLY A 397 -30.85 -3.86 -2.87
CA GLY A 397 -31.99 -2.94 -2.92
C GLY A 397 -31.71 -1.58 -3.57
N HIS A 398 -30.44 -1.15 -3.63
CA HIS A 398 -30.03 0.09 -4.28
C HIS A 398 -29.66 -0.06 -5.76
N PHE A 399 -29.64 -1.28 -6.30
CA PHE A 399 -29.32 -1.50 -7.71
C PHE A 399 -30.37 -0.84 -8.62
N ASP A 400 -29.95 -0.10 -9.65
CA ASP A 400 -30.86 0.46 -10.66
C ASP A 400 -31.14 -0.59 -11.75
N PRO A 401 -32.33 -1.23 -11.79
CA PRO A 401 -32.63 -2.26 -12.78
C PRO A 401 -32.77 -1.69 -14.19
N ARG A 402 -33.05 -0.39 -14.36
CA ARG A 402 -33.16 0.23 -15.69
C ARG A 402 -31.79 0.55 -16.24
N GLY A 403 -30.93 1.12 -15.40
CA GLY A 403 -29.55 1.45 -15.75
C GLY A 403 -28.60 0.27 -15.74
N GLN A 404 -28.95 -0.84 -15.08
CA GLN A 404 -28.12 -2.03 -14.85
C GLN A 404 -26.81 -1.73 -14.10
N PHE A 405 -26.87 -0.82 -13.13
CA PHE A 405 -25.70 -0.45 -12.32
C PHE A 405 -26.08 -0.18 -10.87
N LEU A 406 -25.10 -0.30 -9.99
CA LEU A 406 -25.17 0.12 -8.60
C LEU A 406 -24.67 1.57 -8.49
N PRO A 407 -25.47 2.51 -7.95
CA PRO A 407 -25.03 3.87 -7.69
C PRO A 407 -23.79 3.92 -6.80
N ALA A 408 -22.90 4.89 -7.03
CA ALA A 408 -21.71 5.05 -6.22
C ALA A 408 -22.02 5.52 -4.78
N VAL A 409 -23.06 6.35 -4.63
CA VAL A 409 -23.61 6.80 -3.34
C VAL A 409 -25.11 6.55 -3.32
N PHE A 410 -25.62 6.03 -2.22
CA PHE A 410 -27.03 5.65 -2.04
C PHE A 410 -27.91 6.75 -1.44
N GLU A 411 -27.31 7.81 -0.94
CA GLU A 411 -27.99 8.97 -0.36
C GLU A 411 -28.80 9.75 -1.43
N GLU A 412 -30.10 9.92 -1.21
CA GLU A 412 -30.98 10.60 -2.16
C GLU A 412 -30.56 12.07 -2.38
N GLY A 413 -30.58 12.52 -3.64
CA GLY A 413 -30.18 13.89 -4.01
C GLY A 413 -28.66 14.10 -4.09
N ASN A 414 -27.85 13.11 -3.69
CA ASN A 414 -26.39 13.17 -3.83
C ASN A 414 -25.98 12.96 -5.31
N ALA A 415 -25.00 13.73 -5.80
CA ALA A 415 -24.50 13.61 -7.17
C ALA A 415 -23.89 12.22 -7.46
N GLY A 416 -23.39 11.52 -6.44
CA GLY A 416 -22.89 10.15 -6.52
C GLY A 416 -23.96 9.13 -6.94
N THR A 417 -25.26 9.44 -6.84
CA THR A 417 -26.36 8.54 -7.24
C THR A 417 -26.38 8.22 -8.73
N LEU A 418 -25.78 9.08 -9.57
CA LEU A 418 -25.67 8.87 -11.02
C LEU A 418 -24.31 8.32 -11.44
N SER A 419 -23.37 8.23 -10.50
CA SER A 419 -21.98 7.85 -10.76
C SER A 419 -21.84 6.34 -10.80
N ARG A 420 -20.98 5.86 -11.70
CA ARG A 420 -20.63 4.45 -11.90
C ARG A 420 -19.19 4.26 -11.51
N ILE A 421 -18.93 3.33 -10.60
CA ILE A 421 -17.58 3.11 -10.05
C ILE A 421 -17.15 1.65 -10.25
N VAL A 422 -15.92 1.46 -10.72
CA VAL A 422 -15.31 0.12 -10.82
C VAL A 422 -15.02 -0.44 -9.41
N PRO A 423 -14.53 0.36 -8.44
CA PRO A 423 -14.23 -0.14 -7.09
C PRO A 423 -15.41 -0.71 -6.28
N ALA A 424 -16.65 -0.64 -6.76
CA ALA A 424 -17.79 -1.30 -6.12
C ALA A 424 -17.55 -2.81 -5.89
N ILE A 425 -16.62 -3.43 -6.60
CA ILE A 425 -16.29 -4.85 -6.47
C ILE A 425 -15.10 -5.14 -5.54
N GLU A 426 -14.38 -4.12 -5.04
CA GLU A 426 -13.11 -4.34 -4.31
C GLU A 426 -13.26 -5.23 -3.09
N GLY A 427 -14.38 -5.11 -2.36
CA GLY A 427 -14.65 -5.94 -1.19
C GLY A 427 -14.68 -7.45 -1.48
N LEU A 428 -14.98 -7.86 -2.72
CA LEU A 428 -15.01 -9.28 -3.12
C LEU A 428 -13.64 -9.94 -3.05
N ALA A 429 -12.55 -9.17 -3.10
CA ALA A 429 -11.21 -9.73 -3.01
C ALA A 429 -10.97 -10.44 -1.68
N PHE A 430 -11.50 -9.90 -0.58
CA PHE A 430 -11.18 -10.39 0.75
C PHE A 430 -11.80 -11.77 1.02
N PRO A 431 -13.12 -12.01 0.86
CA PRO A 431 -13.67 -13.34 1.06
C PRO A 431 -12.98 -14.38 0.15
N TYR A 432 -12.72 -14.03 -1.12
CA TYR A 432 -12.00 -14.92 -2.04
C TYR A 432 -10.62 -15.33 -1.50
N LEU A 433 -9.80 -14.36 -1.10
CA LEU A 433 -8.44 -14.58 -0.59
C LEU A 433 -8.41 -15.27 0.78
N LEU A 434 -9.49 -15.14 1.56
CA LEU A 434 -9.69 -15.89 2.79
C LEU A 434 -10.13 -17.34 2.53
N GLY A 435 -10.36 -17.74 1.27
CA GLY A 435 -10.85 -19.06 0.89
C GLY A 435 -12.38 -19.21 0.96
N ASP A 436 -13.12 -18.11 1.05
CA ASP A 436 -14.60 -18.05 1.00
C ASP A 436 -15.13 -17.93 -0.42
N ARG A 437 -14.88 -18.97 -1.24
CA ARG A 437 -15.32 -18.93 -2.64
C ARG A 437 -16.84 -18.99 -2.77
N ASP A 438 -17.52 -19.61 -1.82
CA ASP A 438 -18.98 -19.73 -1.82
C ASP A 438 -19.63 -18.36 -1.63
N SER A 439 -19.13 -17.52 -0.71
CA SER A 439 -19.70 -16.18 -0.49
C SER A 439 -19.58 -15.23 -1.68
N VAL A 440 -18.65 -15.49 -2.60
CA VAL A 440 -18.45 -14.70 -3.84
C VAL A 440 -18.93 -15.43 -5.10
N SER A 441 -19.72 -16.50 -4.95
CA SER A 441 -20.32 -17.24 -6.05
C SER A 441 -21.74 -16.77 -6.35
N GLU A 442 -22.14 -16.75 -7.63
CA GLU A 442 -23.53 -16.51 -8.04
C GLU A 442 -24.50 -17.59 -7.51
N ASP A 443 -24.00 -18.80 -7.24
CA ASP A 443 -24.76 -19.93 -6.65
C ASP A 443 -24.66 -19.98 -5.11
N GLY A 444 -23.96 -19.01 -4.52
CA GLY A 444 -23.66 -18.96 -3.09
C GLY A 444 -24.75 -18.27 -2.24
N PRO A 445 -24.52 -18.14 -0.92
CA PRO A 445 -25.46 -17.50 0.00
C PRO A 445 -25.75 -16.02 -0.33
N PHE A 446 -24.82 -15.34 -1.02
CA PHE A 446 -24.97 -13.95 -1.46
C PHE A 446 -25.16 -13.83 -2.98
N GLY A 447 -25.63 -14.89 -3.65
CA GLY A 447 -25.70 -14.99 -5.11
C GLY A 447 -26.40 -13.82 -5.81
N GLU A 448 -27.44 -13.24 -5.19
CA GLU A 448 -28.12 -12.04 -5.70
C GLU A 448 -27.16 -10.84 -5.78
N LEU A 449 -26.49 -10.50 -4.67
CA LEU A 449 -25.52 -9.40 -4.63
C LEU A 449 -24.41 -9.62 -5.67
N ILE A 450 -23.85 -10.84 -5.72
CA ILE A 450 -22.76 -11.19 -6.65
C ILE A 450 -23.20 -11.04 -8.11
N SER A 451 -24.41 -11.51 -8.43
CA SER A 451 -24.99 -11.37 -9.78
C SER A 451 -25.19 -9.90 -10.17
N LEU A 452 -25.68 -9.08 -9.23
CA LEU A 452 -25.88 -7.64 -9.45
C LEU A 452 -24.56 -6.88 -9.60
N LEU A 453 -23.54 -7.20 -8.79
CA LEU A 453 -22.21 -6.62 -8.92
C LEU A 453 -21.53 -7.00 -10.25
N ARG A 454 -21.73 -8.23 -10.72
CA ARG A 454 -21.28 -8.64 -12.05
C ARG A 454 -22.01 -7.87 -13.15
N ALA A 455 -23.34 -7.76 -13.06
CA ALA A 455 -24.15 -7.00 -14.01
C ALA A 455 -23.73 -5.52 -14.06
N HIS A 456 -23.49 -4.92 -12.89
CA HIS A 456 -22.90 -3.59 -12.75
C HIS A 456 -21.56 -3.51 -13.48
N LEU A 457 -20.62 -4.42 -13.20
CA LEU A 457 -19.29 -4.38 -13.79
C LEU A 457 -19.33 -4.47 -15.33
N VAL A 458 -20.13 -5.38 -15.89
CA VAL A 458 -20.35 -5.51 -17.34
C VAL A 458 -20.95 -4.22 -17.92
N THR A 459 -21.84 -3.56 -17.19
CA THR A 459 -22.46 -2.31 -17.62
C THR A 459 -21.48 -1.15 -17.62
N VAL A 460 -20.63 -1.03 -16.60
CA VAL A 460 -19.76 0.15 -16.43
C VAL A 460 -18.45 0.05 -17.19
N LEU A 461 -17.92 -1.16 -17.45
CA LEU A 461 -16.71 -1.38 -18.26
C LEU A 461 -16.97 -1.17 -19.76
N LYS A 462 -17.42 0.03 -20.12
CA LYS A 462 -17.69 0.49 -21.48
C LYS A 462 -16.95 1.80 -21.75
N LYS A 463 -16.59 1.99 -23.02
CA LYS A 463 -15.99 3.25 -23.50
C LYS A 463 -16.93 4.42 -23.18
N GLY A 464 -16.37 5.51 -22.66
CA GLY A 464 -17.11 6.71 -22.25
C GLY A 464 -17.77 6.58 -20.88
N VAL A 465 -17.68 5.42 -20.23
CA VAL A 465 -18.17 5.19 -18.86
C VAL A 465 -16.97 4.99 -17.92
N CYS A 466 -16.54 3.74 -17.71
CA CYS A 466 -15.35 3.41 -16.93
C CYS A 466 -14.20 2.84 -17.76
N ILE A 467 -14.31 2.88 -19.10
CA ILE A 467 -13.16 2.78 -20.02
C ILE A 467 -13.04 4.14 -20.71
N ASP A 468 -11.84 4.72 -20.65
CA ASP A 468 -11.56 6.01 -21.27
C ASP A 468 -11.63 5.90 -22.81
N GLU A 469 -12.26 6.88 -23.46
CA GLU A 469 -12.44 6.86 -24.93
C GLU A 469 -11.15 7.09 -25.70
N THR A 470 -10.19 7.82 -25.10
CA THR A 470 -8.96 8.26 -25.74
C THR A 470 -7.85 7.22 -25.52
N SER A 471 -7.61 6.85 -24.28
CA SER A 471 -6.52 5.92 -23.95
C SER A 471 -6.93 4.45 -24.06
N GLY A 472 -8.22 4.14 -23.87
CA GLY A 472 -8.71 2.77 -23.70
C GLY A 472 -8.41 2.17 -22.31
N GLY A 473 -7.81 2.93 -21.40
CA GLY A 473 -7.52 2.49 -20.03
C GLY A 473 -8.74 2.59 -19.11
N VAL A 474 -8.67 1.89 -17.98
CA VAL A 474 -9.72 1.92 -16.95
C VAL A 474 -9.79 3.28 -16.25
N LYS A 475 -10.99 3.84 -16.18
CA LYS A 475 -11.38 5.04 -15.44
C LYS A 475 -12.26 4.59 -14.25
N ILE A 476 -11.72 4.63 -13.03
CA ILE A 476 -12.37 4.02 -11.84
C ILE A 476 -13.71 4.65 -11.45
N SER A 477 -13.98 5.89 -11.86
CA SER A 477 -15.28 6.56 -11.68
C SER A 477 -15.72 7.22 -12.99
N SER A 478 -16.99 7.07 -13.37
CA SER A 478 -17.52 7.71 -14.58
C SER A 478 -17.50 9.23 -14.53
N THR A 479 -17.43 9.85 -13.35
CA THR A 479 -17.51 11.31 -13.15
C THR A 479 -16.17 11.97 -12.88
N SER A 480 -15.08 11.22 -12.75
CA SER A 480 -13.75 11.77 -12.48
C SER A 480 -12.69 11.29 -13.50
N PRO A 481 -11.87 12.19 -14.08
CA PRO A 481 -10.74 11.79 -14.90
C PRO A 481 -9.55 11.27 -14.08
N ASN A 482 -9.53 11.47 -12.76
CA ASN A 482 -8.50 10.92 -11.88
C ASN A 482 -8.73 9.42 -11.68
N THR A 483 -7.77 8.59 -12.07
CA THR A 483 -7.85 7.12 -11.99
C THR A 483 -6.59 6.55 -11.33
N TRP A 484 -6.78 5.51 -10.52
CA TRP A 484 -5.76 5.04 -9.57
C TRP A 484 -5.28 3.64 -9.96
N MET A 485 -4.02 3.52 -10.33
CA MET A 485 -3.41 2.30 -10.86
C MET A 485 -3.52 1.12 -9.89
N SER A 486 -3.22 1.33 -8.60
CA SER A 486 -3.29 0.32 -7.55
C SER A 486 -4.68 -0.31 -7.44
N LYS A 487 -5.73 0.52 -7.51
CA LYS A 487 -7.13 0.13 -7.42
C LYS A 487 -7.66 -0.48 -8.72
N ILE A 488 -7.14 -0.02 -9.87
CA ILE A 488 -7.34 -0.69 -11.16
C ILE A 488 -6.81 -2.12 -11.09
N PHE A 489 -5.60 -2.35 -10.59
CA PHE A 489 -4.99 -3.69 -10.58
C PHE A 489 -5.78 -4.68 -9.72
N LEU A 490 -6.20 -4.23 -8.53
CA LEU A 490 -7.08 -4.98 -7.64
C LEU A 490 -8.41 -5.30 -8.32
N SER A 491 -9.06 -4.30 -8.92
CA SER A 491 -10.34 -4.47 -9.59
C SER A 491 -10.25 -5.37 -10.83
N GLN A 492 -9.17 -5.28 -11.62
CA GLN A 492 -8.91 -6.18 -12.74
C GLN A 492 -8.79 -7.63 -12.27
N TRP A 493 -8.06 -7.86 -11.17
CA TRP A 493 -7.95 -9.19 -10.60
C TRP A 493 -9.30 -9.73 -10.10
N VAL A 494 -10.11 -8.91 -9.40
CA VAL A 494 -11.45 -9.33 -8.95
C VAL A 494 -12.34 -9.67 -10.15
N ALA A 495 -12.37 -8.82 -11.18
CA ALA A 495 -13.15 -9.04 -12.39
C ALA A 495 -12.80 -10.35 -13.09
N GLU A 496 -11.51 -10.64 -13.23
CA GLU A 496 -11.01 -11.84 -13.92
C GLU A 496 -11.22 -13.09 -13.07
N THR A 497 -10.94 -13.01 -11.77
CA THR A 497 -10.86 -14.17 -10.88
C THR A 497 -12.21 -14.55 -10.28
N VAL A 498 -13.02 -13.56 -9.90
CA VAL A 498 -14.34 -13.78 -9.29
C VAL A 498 -15.41 -13.92 -10.37
N PHE A 499 -15.38 -13.07 -11.40
CA PHE A 499 -16.45 -13.02 -12.42
C PHE A 499 -16.08 -13.63 -13.78
N GLY A 500 -14.82 -14.00 -14.01
CA GLY A 500 -14.36 -14.48 -15.32
C GLY A 500 -14.39 -13.42 -16.42
N ILE A 501 -14.47 -12.13 -16.07
CA ILE A 501 -14.51 -11.01 -17.01
C ILE A 501 -13.07 -10.63 -17.37
N ARG A 502 -12.66 -10.96 -18.59
CA ARG A 502 -11.30 -10.72 -19.08
C ARG A 502 -11.17 -9.33 -19.70
N PHE A 503 -10.07 -8.64 -19.36
CA PHE A 503 -9.68 -7.42 -20.05
C PHE A 503 -8.93 -7.75 -21.34
N ASP A 504 -9.09 -6.90 -22.35
CA ASP A 504 -8.23 -6.94 -23.52
C ASP A 504 -6.82 -6.46 -23.16
N SER A 505 -5.80 -7.09 -23.74
CA SER A 505 -4.39 -6.72 -23.48
C SER A 505 -4.05 -5.26 -23.79
N SER A 506 -4.83 -4.59 -24.64
CA SER A 506 -4.69 -3.15 -24.91
C SER A 506 -4.99 -2.27 -23.71
N VAL A 507 -5.82 -2.74 -22.77
CA VAL A 507 -6.08 -2.04 -21.51
C VAL A 507 -4.82 -1.99 -20.66
N ASP A 508 -4.16 -3.14 -20.48
CA ASP A 508 -2.89 -3.20 -19.74
C ASP A 508 -1.79 -2.41 -20.46
N ALA A 509 -1.77 -2.41 -21.80
CA ALA A 509 -0.84 -1.60 -22.58
C ALA A 509 -1.08 -0.09 -22.39
N ALA A 510 -2.32 0.36 -22.25
CA ALA A 510 -2.63 1.75 -21.93
C ALA A 510 -2.09 2.14 -20.54
N HIS A 511 -2.27 1.27 -19.55
CA HIS A 511 -1.74 1.47 -18.20
C HIS A 511 -0.21 1.52 -18.17
N ALA A 512 0.47 0.59 -18.84
CA ALA A 512 1.93 0.63 -18.98
C ALA A 512 2.41 1.89 -19.72
N LYS A 513 1.66 2.34 -20.73
CA LYS A 513 1.94 3.59 -21.44
C LYS A 513 1.87 4.80 -20.51
N TRP A 514 0.88 4.89 -19.63
CA TRP A 514 0.80 5.98 -18.64
C TRP A 514 2.04 6.07 -17.75
N GLN A 515 2.66 4.93 -17.41
CA GLN A 515 3.86 4.89 -16.55
C GLN A 515 5.17 5.10 -17.31
N THR A 516 5.19 4.88 -18.62
CA THR A 516 6.41 4.92 -19.45
C THR A 516 6.49 6.14 -20.36
N GLN A 517 5.37 6.82 -20.57
CA GLN A 517 5.24 7.97 -21.46
C GLN A 517 4.52 9.12 -20.74
N GLY A 518 4.80 10.35 -21.15
CA GLY A 518 4.23 11.54 -20.51
C GLY A 518 4.89 11.88 -19.17
N ASP A 519 4.15 12.60 -18.32
CA ASP A 519 4.69 13.26 -17.13
C ASP A 519 4.98 12.26 -15.97
N SER A 520 4.19 11.19 -15.84
CA SER A 520 4.38 10.16 -14.79
C SER A 520 5.71 9.41 -14.87
N ARG A 521 6.34 9.34 -16.07
CA ARG A 521 7.58 8.58 -16.29
C ARG A 521 8.75 9.09 -15.44
N ASP A 522 8.74 10.36 -15.06
CA ASP A 522 9.84 11.01 -14.34
C ASP A 522 9.78 10.76 -12.82
N PHE A 523 8.74 10.06 -12.34
CA PHE A 523 8.40 9.93 -10.92
C PHE A 523 8.41 8.48 -10.39
N ALA A 524 9.02 7.53 -11.12
CA ALA A 524 8.88 6.09 -10.86
C ALA A 524 7.40 5.66 -10.92
N PHE A 525 6.95 4.67 -10.13
CA PHE A 525 5.54 4.29 -10.14
C PHE A 525 4.68 5.42 -9.58
N THR A 526 3.64 5.80 -10.34
CA THR A 526 2.68 6.84 -9.98
C THR A 526 1.27 6.25 -9.95
N ASP A 527 0.55 6.44 -8.85
CA ASP A 527 -0.75 5.82 -8.65
C ASP A 527 -1.89 6.65 -9.28
N GLN A 528 -1.96 7.94 -8.97
CA GLN A 528 -3.03 8.81 -9.46
C GLN A 528 -2.64 9.45 -10.80
N VAL A 529 -3.37 9.08 -11.85
CA VAL A 529 -3.12 9.56 -13.21
C VAL A 529 -4.41 10.00 -13.89
N GLN A 530 -4.30 10.88 -14.87
CA GLN A 530 -5.41 11.27 -15.72
C GLN A 530 -5.72 10.14 -16.72
N SER A 531 -6.98 9.70 -16.80
CA SER A 531 -7.37 8.51 -17.57
C SER A 531 -7.16 8.60 -19.08
N ASP A 532 -7.06 9.80 -19.66
CA ASP A 532 -6.97 10.00 -21.10
C ASP A 532 -5.54 9.94 -21.65
N ASN A 533 -4.54 10.34 -20.85
CA ASN A 533 -3.17 10.52 -21.31
C ASN A 533 -2.11 10.02 -20.31
N GLY A 534 -2.49 9.64 -19.09
CA GLY A 534 -1.55 9.16 -18.07
C GLY A 534 -0.74 10.26 -17.36
N LYS A 535 -1.13 11.53 -17.51
CA LYS A 535 -0.54 12.64 -16.77
C LYS A 535 -0.66 12.39 -15.27
N ASP A 536 0.42 12.60 -14.52
CA ASP A 536 0.40 12.43 -13.08
C ASP A 536 -0.52 13.47 -12.41
N LEU A 537 -1.29 13.02 -11.43
CA LEU A 537 -2.16 13.87 -10.61
C LEU A 537 -1.74 13.87 -9.13
N GLY A 538 -1.02 12.83 -8.69
CA GLY A 538 -0.52 12.68 -7.34
C GLY A 538 -0.09 11.26 -7.06
N SER A 539 0.28 10.98 -5.81
CA SER A 539 0.78 9.67 -5.39
C SER A 539 1.92 9.20 -6.29
N ARG A 540 2.95 10.05 -6.40
CA ARG A 540 4.20 9.81 -7.13
C ARG A 540 5.21 9.04 -6.28
N TYR A 541 6.16 8.36 -6.93
CA TYR A 541 7.20 7.55 -6.28
C TYR A 541 6.61 6.57 -5.25
N TYR A 542 5.55 5.85 -5.65
CA TYR A 542 4.51 5.43 -4.71
C TYR A 542 4.47 3.91 -4.50
N PRO A 543 4.20 3.42 -3.28
CA PRO A 543 4.35 1.99 -2.96
C PRO A 543 3.10 1.14 -3.28
N ARG A 544 1.96 1.75 -3.58
CA ARG A 544 0.65 1.07 -3.55
C ARG A 544 0.39 0.13 -4.74
N GLY A 545 1.14 0.27 -5.83
CA GLY A 545 0.95 -0.53 -7.06
C GLY A 545 1.21 -2.04 -6.89
N VAL A 546 1.73 -2.48 -5.74
CA VAL A 546 2.00 -3.91 -5.46
C VAL A 546 0.73 -4.75 -5.30
N THR A 547 -0.47 -4.16 -5.35
CA THR A 547 -1.72 -4.89 -5.57
C THR A 547 -1.68 -5.77 -6.83
N SER A 548 -0.86 -5.39 -7.83
CA SER A 548 -0.57 -6.19 -9.04
C SER A 548 0.00 -7.59 -8.75
N ILE A 549 0.51 -7.85 -7.54
CA ILE A 549 0.97 -9.19 -7.13
C ILE A 549 -0.17 -10.22 -7.17
N LEU A 550 -1.43 -9.78 -7.10
CA LEU A 550 -2.59 -10.65 -7.22
C LEU A 550 -2.67 -11.33 -8.60
N TRP A 551 -2.16 -10.70 -9.67
CA TRP A 551 -2.09 -11.34 -10.99
C TRP A 551 -1.08 -12.50 -11.06
N PHE A 552 -0.13 -12.54 -10.11
CA PHE A 552 0.99 -13.46 -10.13
C PHE A 552 0.57 -14.90 -9.78
N ASN A 553 -0.53 -15.09 -9.04
CA ASN A 553 -1.06 -16.40 -8.66
C ASN A 553 -2.58 -16.33 -8.38
N GLU A 554 -3.35 -17.34 -8.82
CA GLU A 554 -4.76 -17.55 -8.43
C GLU A 554 -4.93 -18.01 -6.96
N SER A 555 -3.84 -18.22 -6.21
CA SER A 555 -3.85 -18.89 -4.89
C SER A 555 -2.98 -18.22 -3.83
N ILE A 556 -3.26 -16.96 -3.52
CA ILE A 556 -3.01 -16.48 -2.14
C ILE A 556 -4.13 -17.10 -1.30
N GLY A 557 -3.81 -18.06 -0.43
CA GLY A 557 -4.78 -18.76 0.42
C GLY A 557 -4.80 -20.29 0.34
N HIS A 558 -3.93 -20.93 -0.46
CA HIS A 558 -3.71 -22.38 -0.29
C HIS A 558 -2.62 -22.63 0.78
N PRO A 559 -2.89 -23.41 1.84
CA PRO A 559 -1.90 -23.74 2.88
C PRO A 559 -0.70 -24.57 2.37
N ASN A 560 -0.57 -24.80 1.06
CA ASN A 560 0.50 -25.59 0.44
C ASN A 560 1.54 -24.79 -0.34
N THR A 561 1.45 -23.45 -0.44
CA THR A 561 2.42 -22.63 -1.20
C THR A 561 3.51 -21.97 -0.35
N LEU A 562 3.52 -22.18 0.97
CA LEU A 562 4.64 -21.84 1.85
C LEU A 562 5.29 -23.13 2.37
N LYS A 563 6.07 -23.80 1.52
CA LYS A 563 7.05 -24.82 1.92
C LYS A 563 8.41 -24.50 1.34
#